data_AF-A0A934LMY2-F1
#
_entry.id   AF-A0A934LMY2-F1
#
_cell.length_a   1.000
_cell.length_b   1.000
_cell.length_c   1.000
_cell.angle_alpha   90.00
_cell.angle_beta   90.00
_cell.angle_gamma   90.00
#
_symmetry.space_group_name_H-M   'P 1'
#
loop_
_entity.id
_entity.type
_entity.pdbx_description
1 polymer ?
#
loop_
_entity_poly.entity_id
_entity_poly.type
_entity_poly.pdbx_seq_one_letter_code
_entity_poly.pdbx_strand_id
1 'polypeptide(L)'
;MKTYFRFALNLLVAGCLLAMTAAATRSASMRQTDNANPPDSVVKLIFIHHSTGENWLTDGYGNLGKTLGQNNYFVSDTNYGWGPNAIGDRTDIPNWTEWFASADTPTYMNALYAESGQHSSYTRTLADPGGQNEIVMFKSCFPNSALEGGPNDPPDPTVGLTVGHAKYVYNTILPYFAAHQDKLFIIVTAPPLSDGTYAKNARAFNNWLVYHWLYENNYIYGNVAVFDFYNVLTHPLAHHYFHNGDVIHQFRSHNTLYYPSGDDHPSIAGSQKATADFVPLLNVYYRRWKNGAHNIAFKSNPTQDGRILESAQNSGVGGSVDNAARTLRLGDDAQNRQYVSILSFNTASLPDNAVIVSALVKVKLSSLAGQNPYTWSTGLLLDIRKGAFNGNAALEAADFQAAPTSYSLAWFNKISMQNWLNAPIYSAGGSGNFSDINRAGLTQMRLRFAMESNDNNAADYRAFLSGNTAFKPVLWITYYVP
;
A
#
# COMPACT_ATOMS: atom_id res chain seq x y z
N MET A 1 -9.89 2.19 78.78
CA MET A 1 -9.02 1.64 79.84
C MET A 1 -7.76 1.11 79.17
N LYS A 2 -6.63 1.82 79.34
CA LYS A 2 -5.21 1.38 79.18
C LYS A 2 -4.71 0.86 77.80
N THR A 3 -3.62 1.31 77.17
CA THR A 3 -2.67 2.45 77.33
C THR A 3 -1.77 2.50 76.07
N TYR A 4 -1.14 3.66 75.83
CA TYR A 4 -0.25 4.05 74.71
C TYR A 4 1.26 3.75 74.96
N PHE A 5 2.09 4.11 73.96
CA PHE A 5 3.56 4.38 73.91
C PHE A 5 4.49 3.21 73.52
N ARG A 6 5.59 3.29 72.74
CA ARG A 6 6.35 4.24 71.86
C ARG A 6 7.86 3.97 72.10
N PHE A 7 8.62 3.76 71.01
CA PHE A 7 10.02 4.13 70.72
C PHE A 7 11.28 3.34 71.17
N ALA A 8 12.23 3.28 70.20
CA ALA A 8 13.71 3.35 70.26
C ALA A 8 14.51 2.06 70.58
N LEU A 9 15.72 1.76 70.04
CA LEU A 9 16.61 2.32 69.00
C LEU A 9 17.86 1.38 68.85
N ASN A 10 18.33 1.16 67.61
CA ASN A 10 19.67 0.82 67.08
C ASN A 10 20.61 -0.25 67.71
N LEU A 11 21.14 -1.17 66.88
CA LEU A 11 22.51 -1.17 66.27
C LEU A 11 22.91 -2.59 65.85
N LEU A 12 23.26 -2.83 64.57
CA LEU A 12 24.63 -3.21 64.19
C LEU A 12 24.82 -3.27 62.67
N VAL A 13 25.98 -2.75 62.28
CA VAL A 13 26.50 -2.50 60.94
C VAL A 13 27.34 -3.69 60.49
N ALA A 14 27.14 -4.15 59.25
CA ALA A 14 28.13 -4.74 58.34
C ALA A 14 27.42 -4.94 56.99
N GLY A 15 27.73 -4.30 55.87
CA GLY A 15 29.02 -3.85 55.38
C GLY A 15 29.52 -4.83 54.32
N CYS A 16 29.02 -4.75 53.08
CA CYS A 16 29.74 -5.24 51.90
C CYS A 16 29.23 -4.57 50.62
N LEU A 17 30.20 -4.11 49.83
CA LEU A 17 30.13 -3.43 48.55
C LEU A 17 29.10 -4.02 47.58
N LEU A 18 28.38 -3.16 46.86
CA LEU A 18 28.05 -3.44 45.47
C LEU A 18 28.14 -2.17 44.63
N ALA A 19 28.89 -2.32 43.56
CA ALA A 19 29.35 -1.32 42.64
C ALA A 19 28.22 -0.67 41.84
N MET A 20 28.52 0.53 41.36
CA MET A 20 27.75 1.28 40.38
C MET A 20 27.28 0.40 39.23
N THR A 21 25.98 0.44 38.93
CA THR A 21 25.57 0.68 37.54
C THR A 21 24.45 1.70 37.59
N ALA A 22 24.75 2.92 37.11
CA ALA A 22 23.72 3.77 36.57
C ALA A 22 23.06 2.97 35.45
N ALA A 23 21.90 2.40 35.72
CA ALA A 23 21.02 1.94 34.66
C ALA A 23 20.63 3.20 33.90
N ALA A 24 21.41 3.53 32.87
CA ALA A 24 20.93 4.33 31.77
C ALA A 24 19.63 3.66 31.36
N THR A 25 18.50 4.29 31.67
CA THR A 25 17.25 4.03 30.99
C THR A 25 17.57 4.27 29.53
N ARG A 26 17.94 3.21 28.81
CA ARG A 26 17.79 3.18 27.37
C ARG A 26 16.30 3.44 27.20
N SER A 27 15.95 4.67 26.85
CA SER A 27 14.71 4.93 26.14
C SER A 27 14.69 3.87 25.06
N ALA A 28 13.82 2.88 25.19
CA ALA A 28 13.50 2.01 24.08
C ALA A 28 13.09 3.00 22.99
N SER A 29 13.95 3.21 21.98
CA SER A 29 13.58 4.07 20.88
C SER A 29 12.28 3.47 20.36
N MET A 30 11.17 4.18 20.48
CA MET A 30 10.01 3.93 19.63
C MET A 30 10.54 4.12 18.21
N ARG A 31 11.08 3.05 17.62
CA ARG A 31 11.65 3.05 16.28
C ARG A 31 10.48 3.25 15.35
N GLN A 32 10.58 4.35 14.62
CA GLN A 32 9.47 5.08 14.04
C GLN A 32 8.72 4.21 13.03
N THR A 33 7.40 4.15 13.20
CA THR A 33 6.42 3.97 12.11
C THR A 33 6.75 4.95 10.98
N ASP A 34 6.05 4.84 9.85
CA ASP A 34 6.05 5.92 8.87
C ASP A 34 5.87 7.30 9.53
N ASN A 35 6.60 8.28 9.01
CA ASN A 35 6.63 9.64 9.50
C ASN A 35 6.18 10.57 8.38
N ALA A 36 5.08 11.29 8.60
CA ALA A 36 4.55 12.26 7.63
C ALA A 36 5.03 13.70 7.88
N ASN A 37 6.04 13.91 8.73
CA ASN A 37 6.64 15.22 8.91
C ASN A 37 7.39 15.65 7.62
N PRO A 38 7.36 16.94 7.27
CA PRO A 38 8.14 17.50 6.16
C PRO A 38 9.61 17.09 6.19
N PRO A 39 10.32 17.04 5.05
CA PRO A 39 11.78 16.94 5.02
C PRO A 39 12.45 17.97 5.93
N ASP A 40 13.60 17.61 6.53
CA ASP A 40 14.28 18.48 7.50
C ASP A 40 15.02 19.65 6.82
N SER A 41 15.27 19.55 5.51
CA SER A 41 15.84 20.59 4.64
C SER A 41 14.95 20.79 3.41
N VAL A 42 15.12 21.91 2.70
CA VAL A 42 14.40 22.16 1.45
C VAL A 42 14.78 21.12 0.39
N VAL A 43 13.79 20.49 -0.24
CA VAL A 43 13.94 19.47 -1.29
C VAL A 43 13.36 19.98 -2.60
N LYS A 44 14.09 19.81 -3.71
CA LYS A 44 13.60 20.20 -5.04
C LYS A 44 12.67 19.14 -5.63
N LEU A 45 11.48 19.57 -6.02
CA LEU A 45 10.44 18.75 -6.63
C LEU A 45 10.00 19.41 -7.94
N ILE A 46 9.90 18.63 -9.01
CA ILE A 46 9.30 19.07 -10.26
C ILE A 46 8.02 18.29 -10.58
N PHE A 47 6.99 19.01 -11.00
CA PHE A 47 5.72 18.43 -11.43
C PHE A 47 5.53 18.53 -12.95
N ILE A 48 5.48 17.40 -13.65
CA ILE A 48 5.15 17.31 -15.07
C ILE A 48 3.62 17.20 -15.21
N HIS A 49 2.98 18.23 -15.75
CA HIS A 49 1.53 18.23 -15.83
C HIS A 49 0.97 19.14 -16.93
N HIS A 50 -0.33 18.94 -17.20
CA HIS A 50 -1.20 19.90 -17.88
C HIS A 50 -2.47 20.18 -17.07
N SER A 51 -3.15 21.28 -17.38
CA SER A 51 -4.58 21.50 -17.11
C SER A 51 -4.98 21.27 -15.65
N THR A 52 -5.48 20.08 -15.28
CA THR A 52 -5.80 19.73 -13.88
C THR A 52 -4.64 19.95 -12.91
N GLY A 53 -3.39 19.86 -13.37
CA GLY A 53 -2.21 20.05 -12.51
C GLY A 53 -1.98 21.51 -12.17
N GLU A 54 -2.18 22.39 -13.14
CA GLU A 54 -2.17 23.84 -12.97
C GLU A 54 -3.23 24.27 -11.96
N ASN A 55 -4.47 23.79 -12.14
CA ASN A 55 -5.55 24.01 -11.17
C ASN A 55 -5.19 23.48 -9.77
N TRP A 56 -4.50 22.34 -9.70
CA TRP A 56 -4.12 21.76 -8.43
C TRP A 56 -3.04 22.60 -7.72
N LEU A 57 -2.05 23.11 -8.46
CA LEU A 57 -1.00 24.00 -7.94
C LEU A 57 -1.54 25.36 -7.50
N THR A 58 -2.49 25.92 -8.24
CA THR A 58 -3.00 27.29 -8.10
C THR A 58 -3.53 27.61 -6.70
N ASP A 59 -3.14 28.78 -6.19
CA ASP A 59 -3.61 29.29 -4.90
C ASP A 59 -5.10 29.64 -4.93
N GLY A 60 -5.81 29.28 -3.87
CA GLY A 60 -7.26 29.45 -3.78
C GLY A 60 -8.05 28.37 -4.55
N TYR A 61 -7.43 27.73 -5.55
CA TYR A 61 -7.94 26.53 -6.19
C TYR A 61 -7.46 25.29 -5.45
N GLY A 62 -6.51 24.52 -5.98
CA GLY A 62 -6.06 23.29 -5.36
C GLY A 62 -5.07 23.46 -4.21
N ASN A 63 -4.42 24.62 -4.10
CA ASN A 63 -3.49 24.95 -3.02
C ASN A 63 -2.25 24.03 -2.91
N LEU A 64 -1.97 23.18 -3.89
CA LEU A 64 -0.86 22.23 -3.80
C LEU A 64 0.48 22.95 -3.71
N GLY A 65 0.75 23.93 -4.58
CA GLY A 65 2.05 24.61 -4.67
C GLY A 65 2.46 25.24 -3.33
N LYS A 66 1.57 26.05 -2.74
CA LYS A 66 1.84 26.66 -1.44
C LYS A 66 1.95 25.64 -0.29
N THR A 67 1.15 24.56 -0.32
CA THR A 67 1.16 23.54 0.74
C THR A 67 2.44 22.72 0.71
N LEU A 68 2.93 22.39 -0.50
CA LEU A 68 4.25 21.79 -0.70
C LEU A 68 5.37 22.71 -0.22
N GLY A 69 5.31 24.02 -0.50
CA GLY A 69 6.24 25.01 0.03
C GLY A 69 6.25 25.07 1.57
N GLN A 70 5.09 24.95 2.22
CA GLN A 70 4.97 24.84 3.68
C GLN A 70 5.54 23.52 4.24
N ASN A 71 5.75 22.52 3.38
CA ASN A 71 6.32 21.22 3.69
C ASN A 71 7.76 21.09 3.16
N ASN A 72 8.51 22.18 3.07
CA ASN A 72 9.92 22.19 2.64
C ASN A 72 10.18 21.63 1.23
N TYR A 73 9.19 21.67 0.34
CA TYR A 73 9.41 21.38 -1.08
C TYR A 73 9.54 22.68 -1.87
N PHE A 74 10.71 22.87 -2.49
CA PHE A 74 10.88 23.86 -3.54
C PHE A 74 10.25 23.29 -4.82
N VAL A 75 9.06 23.78 -5.16
CA VAL A 75 8.28 23.28 -6.29
C VAL A 75 8.64 24.02 -7.57
N SER A 76 9.00 23.25 -8.58
CA SER A 76 9.02 23.64 -9.98
C SER A 76 7.98 22.83 -10.73
N ASP A 77 7.58 23.28 -11.91
CA ASP A 77 6.64 22.54 -12.73
C ASP A 77 6.96 22.69 -14.21
N THR A 78 6.37 21.84 -15.04
CA THR A 78 6.34 22.00 -16.49
C THR A 78 4.88 22.13 -16.91
N ASN A 79 4.63 22.77 -18.05
CA ASN A 79 3.29 22.90 -18.61
C ASN A 79 3.37 23.00 -20.15
N TYR A 80 2.28 23.38 -20.80
CA TYR A 80 2.20 23.55 -22.25
C TYR A 80 3.42 24.25 -22.87
N GLY A 81 3.93 23.69 -23.96
CA GLY A 81 5.07 24.20 -24.73
C GLY A 81 6.43 24.08 -24.04
N TRP A 82 6.50 23.53 -22.82
CA TRP A 82 7.74 23.47 -22.06
C TRP A 82 8.77 22.48 -22.66
N GLY A 83 10.05 22.86 -22.55
CA GLY A 83 11.18 21.96 -22.76
C GLY A 83 11.57 21.70 -24.24
N PRO A 84 12.63 20.91 -24.47
CA PRO A 84 13.07 20.55 -25.80
C PRO A 84 11.94 19.92 -26.61
N ASN A 85 11.80 20.30 -27.88
CA ASN A 85 10.75 19.81 -28.78
C ASN A 85 9.32 19.98 -28.27
N ALA A 86 9.08 20.93 -27.35
CA ALA A 86 7.80 21.10 -26.67
C ALA A 86 7.30 19.81 -25.99
N ILE A 87 8.22 19.00 -25.42
CA ILE A 87 7.87 17.75 -24.73
C ILE A 87 6.85 17.94 -23.60
N GLY A 88 6.77 19.16 -23.03
CA GLY A 88 5.72 19.58 -22.11
C GLY A 88 4.31 19.30 -22.64
N ASP A 89 4.08 19.40 -23.95
CA ASP A 89 2.79 19.12 -24.59
C ASP A 89 2.38 17.63 -24.56
N ARG A 90 3.30 16.74 -24.16
CA ARG A 90 3.20 15.28 -24.31
C ARG A 90 2.98 14.60 -22.95
N THR A 91 1.84 14.83 -22.30
CA THR A 91 1.54 14.30 -20.94
C THR A 91 0.42 13.27 -20.86
N ASP A 92 -0.07 12.78 -22.00
CA ASP A 92 -1.01 11.66 -22.01
C ASP A 92 -0.32 10.33 -21.72
N ILE A 93 -1.07 9.32 -21.26
CA ILE A 93 -0.52 8.01 -20.88
C ILE A 93 0.37 7.43 -21.99
N PRO A 94 -0.03 7.39 -23.28
CA PRO A 94 0.84 6.88 -24.35
C PRO A 94 2.17 7.62 -24.48
N ASN A 95 2.23 8.89 -24.06
CA ASN A 95 3.36 9.78 -24.28
C ASN A 95 4.48 9.58 -23.25
N TRP A 96 4.24 8.90 -22.12
CA TRP A 96 5.29 8.69 -21.11
C TRP A 96 6.48 7.89 -21.65
N THR A 97 6.29 7.10 -22.71
CA THR A 97 7.42 6.43 -23.39
C THR A 97 8.36 7.41 -24.07
N GLU A 98 7.89 8.58 -24.53
CA GLU A 98 8.74 9.63 -25.09
C GLU A 98 9.63 10.27 -24.03
N TRP A 99 9.09 10.49 -22.83
CA TRP A 99 9.82 11.05 -21.69
C TRP A 99 10.91 10.12 -21.15
N PHE A 100 10.58 8.83 -20.97
CA PHE A 100 11.38 7.93 -20.14
C PHE A 100 11.97 6.73 -20.89
N ALA A 101 11.55 6.45 -22.12
CA ALA A 101 11.93 5.24 -22.85
C ALA A 101 12.24 5.48 -24.34
N SER A 102 12.47 6.72 -24.74
CA SER A 102 12.88 7.09 -26.10
C SER A 102 14.38 7.37 -26.21
N ALA A 103 14.88 7.48 -27.45
CA ALA A 103 16.25 7.92 -27.71
C ALA A 103 16.53 9.36 -27.21
N ASP A 104 15.49 10.19 -27.12
CA ASP A 104 15.59 11.58 -26.66
C ASP A 104 15.41 11.74 -25.14
N THR A 105 15.14 10.64 -24.42
CA THR A 105 15.04 10.61 -22.95
C THR A 105 16.16 11.39 -22.26
N PRO A 106 17.45 11.24 -22.62
CA PRO A 106 18.51 12.03 -21.99
C PRO A 106 18.34 13.54 -22.19
N THR A 107 17.86 13.98 -23.35
CA THR A 107 17.60 15.39 -23.65
C THR A 107 16.50 15.94 -22.76
N TYR A 108 15.35 15.25 -22.68
CA TYR A 108 14.21 15.69 -21.89
C TYR A 108 14.49 15.67 -20.39
N MET A 109 15.08 14.58 -19.90
CA MET A 109 15.30 14.39 -18.48
C MET A 109 16.42 15.28 -17.94
N ASN A 110 17.47 15.58 -18.73
CA ASN A 110 18.47 16.57 -18.33
C ASN A 110 17.88 17.97 -18.17
N ALA A 111 17.01 18.39 -19.11
CA ALA A 111 16.30 19.65 -19.01
C ALA A 111 15.38 19.68 -17.78
N LEU A 112 14.63 18.60 -17.56
CA LEU A 112 13.71 18.46 -16.43
C LEU A 112 14.43 18.52 -15.07
N TYR A 113 15.55 17.81 -14.93
CA TYR A 113 16.31 17.83 -13.69
C TYR A 113 16.92 19.20 -13.38
N ALA A 114 17.22 20.01 -14.39
CA ALA A 114 17.80 21.35 -14.23
C ALA A 114 16.75 22.46 -14.03
N GLU A 115 15.49 22.23 -14.39
CA GLU A 115 14.42 23.24 -14.30
C GLU A 115 14.14 23.67 -12.86
N SER A 116 13.99 24.97 -12.65
CA SER A 116 13.76 25.60 -11.33
C SER A 116 12.67 26.69 -11.35
N GLY A 117 12.06 26.93 -12.51
CA GLY A 117 11.01 27.90 -12.77
C GLY A 117 9.60 27.40 -12.42
N GLN A 118 8.66 28.34 -12.51
CA GLN A 118 7.22 28.07 -12.40
C GLN A 118 6.58 28.28 -13.76
N HIS A 119 5.89 27.26 -14.26
CA HIS A 119 5.14 27.29 -15.53
C HIS A 119 3.62 27.27 -15.29
N SER A 120 3.22 27.47 -14.03
CA SER A 120 1.87 27.75 -13.54
C SER A 120 1.93 28.82 -12.43
N SER A 121 0.81 29.49 -12.14
CA SER A 121 0.78 30.55 -11.11
C SER A 121 0.44 30.00 -9.71
N TYR A 122 1.38 30.11 -8.77
CA TYR A 122 1.19 29.74 -7.35
C TYR A 122 2.23 30.42 -6.47
N THR A 123 1.93 30.60 -5.18
CA THR A 123 2.89 31.14 -4.21
C THR A 123 4.05 30.18 -4.00
N ARG A 124 5.28 30.70 -4.14
CA ARG A 124 6.53 30.00 -3.78
C ARG A 124 7.46 30.98 -3.07
N THR A 125 7.66 30.78 -1.77
CA THR A 125 8.47 31.66 -0.92
C THR A 125 9.83 31.08 -0.56
N LEU A 126 10.05 29.79 -0.78
CA LEU A 126 11.34 29.15 -0.52
C LEU A 126 12.38 29.63 -1.54
N ALA A 127 13.57 29.98 -1.05
CA ALA A 127 14.73 30.21 -1.91
C ALA A 127 15.13 28.91 -2.61
N ASP A 128 15.64 29.01 -3.84
CA ASP A 128 16.18 27.87 -4.56
C ASP A 128 17.42 27.34 -3.81
N PRO A 129 17.40 26.09 -3.31
CA PRO A 129 18.56 25.51 -2.64
C PRO A 129 19.71 25.18 -3.61
N GLY A 130 19.50 25.36 -4.93
CA GLY A 130 20.43 24.96 -5.97
C GLY A 130 20.37 23.46 -6.27
N GLY A 131 21.13 23.03 -7.27
CA GLY A 131 21.14 21.62 -7.70
C GLY A 131 19.90 21.20 -8.50
N GLN A 132 19.83 19.90 -8.78
CA GLN A 132 18.78 19.29 -9.58
C GLN A 132 17.53 18.95 -8.76
N ASN A 133 16.39 18.81 -9.44
CA ASN A 133 15.21 18.18 -8.85
C ASN A 133 15.53 16.74 -8.36
N GLU A 134 15.15 16.45 -7.12
CA GLU A 134 15.27 15.11 -6.48
C GLU A 134 13.99 14.30 -6.67
N ILE A 135 12.83 14.97 -6.71
CA ILE A 135 11.52 14.34 -6.86
C ILE A 135 10.93 14.72 -8.22
N VAL A 136 10.55 13.72 -9.00
CA VAL A 136 9.78 13.88 -10.24
C VAL A 136 8.38 13.37 -10.02
N MET A 137 7.42 14.29 -10.00
CA MET A 137 6.00 13.99 -9.96
C MET A 137 5.43 14.16 -11.37
N PHE A 138 4.57 13.25 -11.83
CA PHE A 138 3.96 13.38 -13.15
C PHE A 138 2.55 12.82 -13.21
N LYS A 139 1.73 13.37 -14.10
CA LYS A 139 0.35 12.93 -14.31
C LYS A 139 -0.17 13.19 -15.71
N SER A 140 -1.18 12.42 -16.08
CA SER A 140 -2.02 12.70 -17.25
C SER A 140 -3.33 13.39 -16.85
N CYS A 141 -3.97 14.10 -17.79
CA CYS A 141 -5.23 14.81 -17.53
C CYS A 141 -6.46 13.86 -17.60
N PHE A 142 -7.65 14.32 -17.18
CA PHE A 142 -8.87 13.51 -17.08
C PHE A 142 -9.26 12.73 -18.36
N PRO A 143 -8.99 13.18 -19.61
CA PRO A 143 -9.32 12.38 -20.79
C PRO A 143 -8.63 11.01 -20.78
N ASN A 144 -7.49 10.88 -20.08
CA ASN A 144 -6.76 9.62 -19.95
C ASN A 144 -7.47 8.59 -19.04
N SER A 145 -8.61 8.94 -18.45
CA SER A 145 -9.51 7.99 -17.79
C SER A 145 -10.55 7.37 -18.72
N ALA A 146 -10.60 7.77 -20.00
CA ALA A 146 -11.40 7.10 -21.04
C ALA A 146 -10.71 5.81 -21.54
N LEU A 147 -10.27 4.95 -20.63
CA LEU A 147 -9.50 3.74 -20.96
C LEU A 147 -10.41 2.65 -21.53
N GLU A 148 -10.33 2.45 -22.84
CA GLU A 148 -11.03 1.39 -23.56
C GLU A 148 -10.47 -0.02 -23.23
N GLY A 149 -11.07 -1.05 -23.84
CA GLY A 149 -10.73 -2.45 -23.60
C GLY A 149 -11.41 -3.03 -22.36
N GLY A 150 -10.79 -4.04 -21.77
CA GLY A 150 -11.23 -4.72 -20.55
C GLY A 150 -10.38 -4.39 -19.33
N PRO A 151 -10.96 -4.41 -18.11
CA PRO A 151 -10.23 -4.09 -16.87
C PRO A 151 -9.10 -5.08 -16.56
N ASN A 152 -9.16 -6.28 -17.13
CA ASN A 152 -8.21 -7.37 -16.92
C ASN A 152 -7.26 -7.58 -18.11
N ASP A 153 -7.30 -6.70 -19.13
CA ASP A 153 -6.47 -6.85 -20.31
C ASP A 153 -4.98 -6.87 -19.92
N PRO A 154 -4.17 -7.78 -20.51
CA PRO A 154 -2.73 -7.82 -20.27
C PRO A 154 -2.06 -6.58 -20.89
N PRO A 155 -0.79 -6.29 -20.54
CA PRO A 155 -0.01 -5.30 -21.26
C PRO A 155 0.01 -5.56 -22.77
N ASP A 156 -0.30 -4.54 -23.57
CA ASP A 156 -0.38 -4.63 -25.05
C ASP A 156 0.38 -3.44 -25.70
N PRO A 157 1.40 -3.69 -26.55
CA PRO A 157 2.14 -2.63 -27.23
C PRO A 157 1.31 -1.84 -28.26
N THR A 158 0.13 -2.30 -28.65
CA THR A 158 -0.74 -1.63 -29.62
C THR A 158 -1.16 -0.26 -29.11
N VAL A 159 -0.73 0.79 -29.83
CA VAL A 159 -0.96 2.19 -29.43
C VAL A 159 -2.46 2.49 -29.37
N GLY A 160 -2.90 3.03 -28.24
CA GLY A 160 -4.27 3.47 -28.00
C GLY A 160 -4.49 3.84 -26.55
N LEU A 161 -5.63 4.47 -26.27
CA LEU A 161 -6.04 4.76 -24.89
C LEU A 161 -6.85 3.57 -24.33
N THR A 162 -6.17 2.44 -24.12
CA THR A 162 -6.75 1.20 -23.60
C THR A 162 -6.09 0.79 -22.29
N VAL A 163 -6.75 -0.04 -21.49
CA VAL A 163 -6.14 -0.63 -20.27
C VAL A 163 -4.86 -1.40 -20.61
N GLY A 164 -4.86 -2.18 -21.69
CA GLY A 164 -3.71 -2.96 -22.10
C GLY A 164 -2.51 -2.09 -22.49
N HIS A 165 -2.75 -1.05 -23.30
CA HIS A 165 -1.67 -0.13 -23.69
C HIS A 165 -1.15 0.71 -22.54
N ALA A 166 -2.03 1.17 -21.64
CA ALA A 166 -1.62 1.87 -20.44
C ALA A 166 -0.70 1.00 -19.58
N LYS A 167 -1.02 -0.28 -19.35
CA LYS A 167 -0.12 -1.21 -18.62
C LYS A 167 1.21 -1.40 -19.35
N TYR A 168 1.20 -1.50 -20.68
CA TYR A 168 2.42 -1.59 -21.48
C TYR A 168 3.32 -0.36 -21.27
N VAL A 169 2.77 0.84 -21.37
CA VAL A 169 3.55 2.08 -21.18
C VAL A 169 4.21 2.12 -19.79
N TYR A 170 3.44 1.87 -18.73
CA TYR A 170 3.99 1.91 -17.37
C TYR A 170 5.04 0.80 -17.13
N ASN A 171 4.91 -0.37 -17.74
CA ASN A 171 5.96 -1.38 -17.70
C ASN A 171 7.22 -0.92 -18.46
N THR A 172 7.05 -0.25 -19.60
CA THR A 172 8.15 0.21 -20.47
C THR A 172 8.98 1.33 -19.85
N ILE A 173 8.41 2.20 -19.01
CA ILE A 173 9.15 3.30 -18.36
C ILE A 173 9.85 2.87 -17.07
N LEU A 174 9.48 1.72 -16.49
CA LEU A 174 10.01 1.24 -15.22
C LEU A 174 11.54 1.00 -15.20
N PRO A 175 12.19 0.51 -16.29
CA PRO A 175 13.65 0.41 -16.35
C PRO A 175 14.36 1.75 -16.18
N TYR A 176 13.76 2.86 -16.62
CA TYR A 176 14.33 4.20 -16.39
C TYR A 176 14.38 4.54 -14.91
N PHE A 177 13.29 4.27 -14.17
CA PHE A 177 13.23 4.51 -12.72
C PHE A 177 14.23 3.63 -11.96
N ALA A 178 14.41 2.37 -12.38
CA ALA A 178 15.39 1.46 -11.80
C ALA A 178 16.85 1.97 -11.96
N ALA A 179 17.14 2.66 -13.07
CA ALA A 179 18.46 3.23 -13.36
C ALA A 179 18.73 4.56 -12.63
N HIS A 180 17.70 5.22 -12.09
CA HIS A 180 17.79 6.55 -11.46
C HIS A 180 17.30 6.49 -10.00
N GLN A 181 17.93 5.64 -9.19
CA GLN A 181 17.61 5.48 -7.76
C GLN A 181 17.96 6.72 -6.91
N ASP A 182 18.74 7.64 -7.48
CA ASP A 182 19.01 8.98 -6.95
C ASP A 182 17.83 9.94 -7.10
N LYS A 183 16.74 9.52 -7.76
CA LYS A 183 15.49 10.27 -7.91
C LYS A 183 14.32 9.50 -7.33
N LEU A 184 13.34 10.22 -6.77
CA LEU A 184 12.03 9.68 -6.39
C LEU A 184 10.99 10.00 -7.46
N PHE A 185 10.32 8.98 -7.98
CA PHE A 185 9.26 9.12 -8.98
C PHE A 185 7.87 8.96 -8.33
N ILE A 186 7.03 9.97 -8.48
CA ILE A 186 5.65 9.99 -7.97
C ILE A 186 4.68 9.99 -9.14
N ILE A 187 4.02 8.86 -9.35
CA ILE A 187 2.96 8.72 -10.34
C ILE A 187 1.68 9.26 -9.70
N VAL A 188 1.04 10.22 -10.35
CA VAL A 188 -0.31 10.65 -9.98
C VAL A 188 -1.28 10.20 -11.06
N THR A 189 -2.24 9.35 -10.69
CA THR A 189 -3.23 8.81 -11.63
C THR A 189 -4.09 9.91 -12.24
N ALA A 190 -4.58 9.72 -13.47
CA ALA A 190 -5.51 10.66 -14.09
C ALA A 190 -6.81 10.82 -13.27
N PRO A 191 -7.42 12.02 -13.20
CA PRO A 191 -8.73 12.24 -12.57
C PRO A 191 -9.84 11.39 -13.22
N PRO A 192 -10.92 11.05 -12.50
CA PRO A 192 -12.06 10.35 -13.08
C PRO A 192 -12.86 11.26 -14.03
N LEU A 193 -13.59 10.63 -14.95
CA LEU A 193 -14.59 11.29 -15.80
C LEU A 193 -15.97 11.26 -15.12
N SER A 194 -16.82 12.22 -15.44
CA SER A 194 -18.26 12.17 -15.13
C SER A 194 -18.96 11.11 -16.00
N ASP A 195 -18.49 10.91 -17.24
CA ASP A 195 -18.91 9.81 -18.09
C ASP A 195 -18.47 8.46 -17.51
N GLY A 196 -19.45 7.59 -17.25
CA GLY A 196 -19.27 6.27 -16.67
C GLY A 196 -18.81 5.19 -17.66
N THR A 197 -18.77 5.46 -18.97
CA THR A 197 -18.55 4.46 -20.03
C THR A 197 -17.34 3.57 -19.76
N TYR A 198 -16.21 4.17 -19.38
CA TYR A 198 -14.95 3.46 -19.08
C TYR A 198 -14.53 3.52 -17.60
N ALA A 199 -15.42 3.95 -16.71
CA ALA A 199 -15.09 4.17 -15.29
C ALA A 199 -14.59 2.90 -14.57
N LYS A 200 -15.14 1.72 -14.91
CA LYS A 200 -14.65 0.44 -14.36
C LYS A 200 -13.22 0.11 -14.81
N ASN A 201 -12.88 0.46 -16.05
CA ASN A 201 -11.56 0.23 -16.62
C ASN A 201 -10.54 1.16 -15.99
N ALA A 202 -10.84 2.45 -15.89
CA ALA A 202 -9.96 3.42 -15.23
C ALA A 202 -9.72 3.06 -13.76
N ARG A 203 -10.78 2.70 -13.01
CA ARG A 203 -10.64 2.17 -11.64
C ARG A 203 -9.69 0.96 -11.60
N ALA A 204 -9.87 0.01 -12.50
CA ALA A 204 -9.06 -1.21 -12.55
C ALA A 204 -7.62 -0.97 -13.03
N PHE A 205 -7.36 0.09 -13.78
CA PHE A 205 -6.01 0.47 -14.14
C PHE A 205 -5.30 1.18 -12.96
N ASN A 206 -5.95 2.14 -12.32
CA ASN A 206 -5.38 2.91 -11.21
C ASN A 206 -5.09 2.04 -9.98
N ASN A 207 -6.01 1.14 -9.63
CA ASN A 207 -5.75 0.16 -8.59
C ASN A 207 -4.63 -0.83 -8.97
N TRP A 208 -4.41 -1.12 -10.27
CA TRP A 208 -3.29 -1.96 -10.70
C TRP A 208 -1.97 -1.22 -10.50
N LEU A 209 -1.90 0.09 -10.81
CA LEU A 209 -0.71 0.90 -10.50
C LEU A 209 -0.35 0.86 -9.00
N VAL A 210 -1.35 0.98 -8.12
CA VAL A 210 -1.12 1.00 -6.66
C VAL A 210 -0.66 -0.34 -6.10
N TYR A 211 -1.30 -1.45 -6.50
CA TYR A 211 -1.10 -2.74 -5.81
C TYR A 211 -0.32 -3.80 -6.60
N HIS A 212 -0.26 -3.67 -7.92
CA HIS A 212 0.14 -4.75 -8.81
C HIS A 212 1.33 -4.41 -9.68
N TRP A 213 1.43 -3.19 -10.19
CA TRP A 213 2.42 -2.80 -11.18
C TRP A 213 3.85 -3.10 -10.72
N LEU A 214 4.27 -2.62 -9.54
CA LEU A 214 5.61 -2.90 -9.02
C LEU A 214 5.82 -4.38 -8.69
N TYR A 215 4.79 -5.06 -8.18
CA TYR A 215 4.86 -6.49 -7.87
C TYR A 215 5.02 -7.38 -9.10
N GLU A 216 4.19 -7.17 -10.11
CA GLU A 216 4.17 -7.99 -11.33
C GLU A 216 5.45 -7.81 -12.16
N ASN A 217 6.16 -6.68 -11.98
CA ASN A 217 7.45 -6.40 -12.61
C ASN A 217 8.66 -6.69 -11.70
N ASN A 218 8.47 -7.31 -10.53
CA ASN A 218 9.54 -7.60 -9.56
C ASN A 218 10.39 -6.35 -9.20
N TYR A 219 9.75 -5.18 -9.07
CA TYR A 219 10.45 -3.93 -8.80
C TYR A 219 10.86 -3.83 -7.34
N ILE A 220 12.16 -3.98 -7.07
CA ILE A 220 12.70 -4.08 -5.71
C ILE A 220 13.08 -2.74 -5.08
N TYR A 221 13.12 -1.65 -5.85
CA TYR A 221 13.56 -0.34 -5.36
C TYR A 221 12.40 0.45 -4.75
N GLY A 222 12.68 1.26 -3.73
CA GLY A 222 11.71 2.12 -3.03
C GLY A 222 11.62 3.54 -3.57
N ASN A 223 12.09 3.79 -4.80
CA ASN A 223 12.13 5.11 -5.43
C ASN A 223 10.94 5.40 -6.37
N VAL A 224 9.87 4.59 -6.29
CA VAL A 224 8.63 4.77 -7.06
C VAL A 224 7.44 4.68 -6.12
N ALA A 225 6.52 5.65 -6.18
CA ALA A 225 5.26 5.63 -5.46
C ALA A 225 4.09 6.12 -6.33
N VAL A 226 2.87 5.72 -5.98
CA VAL A 226 1.64 6.07 -6.71
C VAL A 226 0.68 6.78 -5.77
N PHE A 227 0.19 7.95 -6.16
CA PHE A 227 -0.96 8.60 -5.54
C PHE A 227 -2.20 8.42 -6.41
N ASP A 228 -3.23 7.80 -5.84
CA ASP A 228 -4.49 7.46 -6.53
C ASP A 228 -5.45 8.65 -6.49
N PHE A 229 -5.08 9.69 -7.23
CA PHE A 229 -5.88 10.90 -7.40
C PHE A 229 -7.25 10.59 -8.00
N TYR A 230 -7.35 9.54 -8.82
CA TYR A 230 -8.63 9.05 -9.32
C TYR A 230 -9.55 8.68 -8.17
N ASN A 231 -9.10 7.79 -7.27
CA ASN A 231 -9.88 7.32 -6.13
C ASN A 231 -10.32 8.49 -5.25
N VAL A 232 -9.39 9.37 -4.90
CA VAL A 232 -9.63 10.53 -4.03
C VAL A 232 -10.77 11.41 -4.55
N LEU A 233 -10.94 11.50 -5.88
CA LEU A 233 -11.94 12.34 -6.52
C LEU A 233 -13.28 11.65 -6.81
N THR A 234 -13.42 10.37 -6.48
CA THR A 234 -14.66 9.61 -6.75
C THR A 234 -15.68 9.65 -5.61
N HIS A 235 -15.29 10.09 -4.41
CA HIS A 235 -16.20 10.19 -3.26
C HIS A 235 -15.59 11.00 -2.10
N PRO A 236 -16.39 11.69 -1.26
CA PRO A 236 -15.89 12.39 -0.07
C PRO A 236 -15.14 11.53 0.93
N LEU A 237 -15.48 10.24 0.97
CA LEU A 237 -14.90 9.23 1.86
C LEU A 237 -14.03 8.19 1.14
N ALA A 238 -13.69 8.44 -0.13
CA ALA A 238 -12.64 7.68 -0.81
C ALA A 238 -11.33 8.44 -0.62
N HIS A 239 -10.30 7.79 -0.08
CA HIS A 239 -9.05 8.43 0.26
C HIS A 239 -7.86 7.58 -0.16
N HIS A 240 -6.75 8.23 -0.45
CA HIS A 240 -5.43 7.62 -0.44
C HIS A 240 -4.56 8.57 0.38
N TYR A 241 -4.34 8.27 1.66
CA TYR A 241 -3.83 9.24 2.63
C TYR A 241 -3.05 8.55 3.75
N PHE A 242 -2.30 9.35 4.52
CA PHE A 242 -1.63 8.86 5.71
C PHE A 242 -2.49 9.13 6.96
N HIS A 243 -2.70 8.10 7.78
CA HIS A 243 -3.48 8.23 9.01
C HIS A 243 -3.00 7.25 10.08
N ASN A 244 -2.80 7.76 11.31
CA ASN A 244 -2.43 6.98 12.49
C ASN A 244 -1.24 6.02 12.30
N GLY A 245 -0.23 6.42 11.52
CA GLY A 245 0.97 5.61 11.30
C GLY A 245 0.94 4.74 10.04
N ASP A 246 -0.19 4.69 9.34
CA ASP A 246 -0.38 3.82 8.18
C ASP A 246 -0.77 4.60 6.91
N VAL A 247 -0.31 4.10 5.76
CA VAL A 247 -0.84 4.50 4.45
C VAL A 247 -2.17 3.78 4.23
N ILE A 248 -3.25 4.54 4.11
CA ILE A 248 -4.60 4.03 3.92
C ILE A 248 -5.07 4.32 2.50
N HIS A 249 -5.50 3.28 1.80
CA HIS A 249 -6.19 3.40 0.51
C HIS A 249 -7.65 2.91 0.67
N GLN A 250 -8.55 3.86 0.87
CA GLN A 250 -9.95 3.64 1.19
C GLN A 250 -10.84 3.85 -0.03
N PHE A 251 -11.65 2.84 -0.35
CA PHE A 251 -12.56 2.84 -1.50
C PHE A 251 -14.01 3.15 -1.13
N ARG A 252 -14.77 3.61 -2.11
CA ARG A 252 -16.24 3.65 -2.10
C ARG A 252 -16.76 3.09 -3.42
N SER A 253 -18.07 2.86 -3.52
CA SER A 253 -18.68 2.20 -4.69
C SER A 253 -18.69 3.05 -5.97
N HIS A 254 -18.39 4.34 -5.87
CA HIS A 254 -18.43 5.28 -7.00
C HIS A 254 -17.13 5.21 -7.82
N ASN A 255 -17.26 5.26 -9.14
CA ASN A 255 -16.14 5.25 -10.10
C ASN A 255 -16.13 6.46 -11.04
N THR A 256 -17.03 7.43 -10.86
CA THR A 256 -17.07 8.65 -11.68
C THR A 256 -16.69 9.86 -10.84
N LEU A 257 -16.44 10.98 -11.51
CA LEU A 257 -16.06 12.24 -10.87
C LEU A 257 -17.15 12.72 -9.93
N TYR A 258 -16.80 12.83 -8.64
CA TYR A 258 -17.69 13.38 -7.62
C TYR A 258 -17.55 14.91 -7.50
N TYR A 259 -16.39 15.43 -7.87
CA TYR A 259 -16.04 16.83 -7.71
C TYR A 259 -15.87 17.55 -9.07
N PRO A 260 -16.89 17.62 -9.95
CA PRO A 260 -16.75 18.31 -11.23
C PRO A 260 -16.70 19.83 -11.07
N SER A 261 -16.08 20.50 -12.02
CA SER A 261 -16.15 21.97 -12.18
C SER A 261 -17.18 22.31 -13.27
N GLY A 262 -16.82 23.12 -14.28
CA GLY A 262 -17.64 23.34 -15.47
C GLY A 262 -17.58 22.19 -16.48
N ASP A 263 -16.56 21.35 -16.40
CA ASP A 263 -16.34 20.11 -17.14
C ASP A 263 -15.76 19.03 -16.20
N ASP A 264 -15.05 18.04 -16.74
CA ASP A 264 -14.41 16.97 -15.98
C ASP A 264 -13.12 17.39 -15.25
N HIS A 265 -12.75 18.67 -15.28
CA HIS A 265 -11.75 19.17 -14.33
C HIS A 265 -12.27 19.05 -12.90
N PRO A 266 -11.42 18.59 -11.95
CA PRO A 266 -11.75 18.62 -10.54
C PRO A 266 -12.04 20.05 -10.07
N SER A 267 -13.10 20.23 -9.28
CA SER A 267 -13.43 21.48 -8.60
C SER A 267 -12.42 21.84 -7.52
N ILE A 268 -12.50 23.09 -7.05
CA ILE A 268 -11.74 23.59 -5.89
C ILE A 268 -11.80 22.61 -4.70
N ALA A 269 -13.00 22.15 -4.32
CA ALA A 269 -13.17 21.24 -3.20
C ALA A 269 -12.47 19.89 -3.41
N GLY A 270 -12.57 19.33 -4.63
CA GLY A 270 -11.89 18.08 -4.98
C GLY A 270 -10.36 18.22 -4.97
N SER A 271 -9.84 19.30 -5.57
CA SER A 271 -8.40 19.58 -5.61
C SER A 271 -7.82 19.85 -4.22
N GLN A 272 -8.53 20.59 -3.36
CA GLN A 272 -8.08 20.83 -1.98
C GLN A 272 -8.11 19.56 -1.12
N LYS A 273 -9.13 18.71 -1.30
CA LYS A 273 -9.16 17.38 -0.68
C LYS A 273 -7.95 16.54 -1.11
N ALA A 274 -7.63 16.54 -2.40
CA ALA A 274 -6.46 15.82 -2.89
C ALA A 274 -5.13 16.36 -2.35
N THR A 275 -5.00 17.68 -2.17
CA THR A 275 -3.83 18.27 -1.49
C THR A 275 -3.71 17.77 -0.04
N ALA A 276 -4.81 17.75 0.71
CA ALA A 276 -4.83 17.29 2.09
C ALA A 276 -4.46 15.80 2.22
N ASP A 277 -4.92 14.96 1.29
CA ASP A 277 -4.58 13.54 1.23
C ASP A 277 -3.11 13.31 0.79
N PHE A 278 -2.63 14.07 -0.20
CA PHE A 278 -1.35 13.83 -0.88
C PHE A 278 -0.12 14.27 -0.08
N VAL A 279 -0.10 15.48 0.47
CA VAL A 279 1.14 16.06 1.02
C VAL A 279 1.73 15.22 2.17
N PRO A 280 0.94 14.71 3.13
CA PRO A 280 1.44 13.77 4.15
C PRO A 280 2.03 12.48 3.54
N LEU A 281 1.42 11.96 2.46
CA LEU A 281 1.95 10.77 1.78
C LEU A 281 3.27 11.04 1.07
N LEU A 282 3.42 12.21 0.43
CA LEU A 282 4.67 12.60 -0.19
C LEU A 282 5.82 12.62 0.83
N ASN A 283 5.56 13.16 2.03
CA ASN A 283 6.53 13.15 3.14
C ASN A 283 6.94 11.71 3.52
N VAL A 284 5.96 10.80 3.63
CA VAL A 284 6.21 9.37 3.91
C VAL A 284 7.04 8.73 2.80
N TYR A 285 6.66 8.90 1.53
CA TYR A 285 7.38 8.31 0.40
C TYR A 285 8.80 8.85 0.28
N TYR A 286 9.00 10.16 0.48
CA TYR A 286 10.31 10.77 0.52
C TYR A 286 11.20 10.16 1.61
N ARG A 287 10.70 10.06 2.85
CA ARG A 287 11.49 9.50 3.96
C ARG A 287 11.80 8.03 3.76
N ARG A 288 10.85 7.23 3.26
CA ARG A 288 11.10 5.83 2.87
C ARG A 288 12.22 5.74 1.83
N TRP A 289 12.16 6.56 0.78
CA TRP A 289 13.19 6.59 -0.25
C TRP A 289 14.56 7.01 0.27
N LYS A 290 14.66 8.10 1.05
CA LYS A 290 15.95 8.55 1.64
C LYS A 290 16.55 7.54 2.61
N ASN A 291 15.72 6.73 3.27
CA ASN A 291 16.17 5.64 4.12
C ASN A 291 16.60 4.39 3.32
N GLY A 292 16.54 4.40 1.99
CA GLY A 292 16.87 3.25 1.16
C GLY A 292 15.81 2.15 1.24
N ALA A 293 14.53 2.50 1.14
CA ALA A 293 13.49 1.49 1.13
C ALA A 293 13.60 0.53 -0.07
N HIS A 294 13.24 -0.73 0.17
CA HIS A 294 13.22 -1.83 -0.77
C HIS A 294 11.90 -2.59 -0.67
N ASN A 295 11.49 -3.21 -1.78
CA ASN A 295 10.35 -4.10 -1.83
C ASN A 295 10.81 -5.57 -1.94
N ILE A 296 10.08 -6.47 -1.29
CA ILE A 296 10.30 -7.91 -1.38
C ILE A 296 8.97 -8.66 -1.40
N ALA A 297 8.88 -9.70 -2.22
CA ALA A 297 7.71 -10.56 -2.33
C ALA A 297 8.00 -11.96 -1.79
N PHE A 298 7.21 -12.39 -0.82
CA PHE A 298 7.22 -13.76 -0.33
C PHE A 298 6.03 -14.51 -0.92
N LYS A 299 6.29 -15.55 -1.71
CA LYS A 299 5.25 -16.46 -2.19
C LYS A 299 4.95 -17.50 -1.13
N SER A 300 3.69 -17.87 -0.97
CA SER A 300 3.29 -18.84 0.04
C SER A 300 3.84 -20.25 -0.26
N ASN A 301 4.09 -21.02 0.79
CA ASN A 301 4.70 -22.34 0.71
C ASN A 301 3.63 -23.45 0.62
N PRO A 302 3.45 -24.10 -0.55
CA PRO A 302 2.40 -25.10 -0.75
C PRO A 302 2.43 -26.27 0.23
N THR A 303 3.60 -26.66 0.75
CA THR A 303 3.71 -27.82 1.65
C THR A 303 3.27 -27.50 3.08
N GLN A 304 3.11 -26.21 3.39
CA GLN A 304 2.79 -25.67 4.72
C GLN A 304 1.48 -24.85 4.71
N ASP A 305 0.86 -24.74 3.54
CA ASP A 305 -0.42 -24.04 3.32
C ASP A 305 -1.55 -25.05 3.20
N GLY A 306 -2.78 -24.59 3.40
CA GLY A 306 -3.96 -25.35 2.99
C GLY A 306 -5.19 -24.96 3.77
N ARG A 307 -6.19 -25.83 3.71
CA ARG A 307 -7.46 -25.63 4.39
C ARG A 307 -7.66 -26.66 5.50
N ILE A 308 -8.34 -26.21 6.54
CA ILE A 308 -8.77 -27.02 7.67
C ILE A 308 -10.28 -26.83 7.79
N LEU A 309 -11.01 -27.92 7.77
CA LEU A 309 -12.44 -27.95 8.05
C LEU A 309 -12.64 -28.25 9.53
N GLU A 310 -13.52 -27.50 10.17
CA GLU A 310 -13.91 -27.75 11.55
C GLU A 310 -14.40 -29.19 11.76
N SER A 311 -14.14 -29.76 12.92
CA SER A 311 -14.46 -31.16 13.26
C SER A 311 -15.97 -31.40 13.34
N ALA A 312 -16.71 -30.47 13.94
CA ALA A 312 -18.16 -30.45 14.04
C ALA A 312 -18.63 -28.99 14.10
N GLN A 313 -19.87 -28.72 13.70
CA GLN A 313 -20.42 -27.36 13.71
C GLN A 313 -20.26 -26.73 15.10
N ASN A 314 -19.68 -25.54 15.17
CA ASN A 314 -19.46 -24.76 16.41
C ASN A 314 -18.55 -25.45 17.44
N SER A 315 -17.71 -26.41 17.04
CA SER A 315 -16.79 -27.06 17.98
C SER A 315 -15.60 -26.18 18.33
N GLY A 316 -15.24 -25.23 17.46
CA GLY A 316 -14.03 -24.43 17.59
C GLY A 316 -12.75 -25.25 17.46
N VAL A 317 -12.82 -26.48 16.94
CA VAL A 317 -11.69 -27.43 16.86
C VAL A 317 -11.54 -27.93 15.43
N GLY A 318 -10.33 -27.82 14.88
CA GLY A 318 -10.03 -28.31 13.54
C GLY A 318 -10.15 -29.83 13.41
N GLY A 319 -10.64 -30.26 12.25
CA GLY A 319 -10.83 -31.67 11.88
C GLY A 319 -10.02 -32.03 10.63
N SER A 320 -10.69 -32.09 9.48
CA SER A 320 -10.07 -32.54 8.24
C SER A 320 -9.11 -31.50 7.66
N VAL A 321 -7.91 -31.94 7.28
CA VAL A 321 -6.84 -31.11 6.72
C VAL A 321 -6.62 -31.45 5.25
N ASP A 322 -6.39 -30.44 4.42
CA ASP A 322 -6.04 -30.61 3.00
C ASP A 322 -5.04 -29.56 2.55
N ASN A 323 -3.76 -29.96 2.46
CA ASN A 323 -2.64 -29.15 1.98
C ASN A 323 -2.33 -29.36 0.49
N ALA A 324 -2.96 -30.34 -0.17
CA ALA A 324 -2.75 -30.63 -1.59
C ALA A 324 -3.76 -29.89 -2.48
N ALA A 325 -4.85 -29.38 -1.90
CA ALA A 325 -5.85 -28.60 -2.61
C ALA A 325 -5.23 -27.43 -3.37
N ARG A 326 -5.69 -27.24 -4.61
CA ARG A 326 -5.40 -26.08 -5.44
C ARG A 326 -6.15 -24.82 -5.00
N THR A 327 -7.09 -24.96 -4.06
CA THR A 327 -7.88 -23.86 -3.52
C THR A 327 -7.98 -23.88 -2.01
N LEU A 328 -7.92 -22.69 -1.42
CA LEU A 328 -8.22 -22.38 -0.03
C LEU A 328 -9.71 -22.04 0.04
N ARG A 329 -10.51 -22.83 0.78
CA ARG A 329 -11.94 -22.56 0.98
C ARG A 329 -12.12 -21.76 2.25
N LEU A 330 -13.03 -20.80 2.22
CA LEU A 330 -13.39 -19.92 3.32
C LEU A 330 -14.91 -19.71 3.30
N GLY A 331 -15.58 -19.94 4.42
CA GLY A 331 -17.03 -20.06 4.53
C GLY A 331 -17.36 -21.36 5.26
N ASP A 332 -18.44 -22.04 4.91
CA ASP A 332 -18.86 -23.30 5.53
C ASP A 332 -19.10 -24.44 4.52
N ASP A 333 -19.29 -25.65 5.06
CA ASP A 333 -19.75 -26.81 4.30
C ASP A 333 -21.26 -27.06 4.51
N ALA A 334 -21.81 -28.10 3.88
CA ALA A 334 -23.24 -28.43 3.96
C ALA A 334 -23.70 -28.87 5.37
N GLN A 335 -22.76 -29.08 6.30
CA GLN A 335 -23.02 -29.35 7.70
C GLN A 335 -22.74 -28.11 8.58
N ASN A 336 -22.64 -26.93 7.96
CA ASN A 336 -22.38 -25.64 8.60
C ASN A 336 -21.03 -25.59 9.35
N ARG A 337 -20.08 -26.47 9.00
CA ARG A 337 -18.74 -26.48 9.60
C ARG A 337 -17.87 -25.46 8.89
N GLN A 338 -17.19 -24.60 9.65
CA GLN A 338 -16.41 -23.54 9.04
C GLN A 338 -15.10 -24.07 8.40
N TYR A 339 -14.72 -23.45 7.29
CA TYR A 339 -13.40 -23.56 6.71
C TYR A 339 -12.50 -22.43 7.18
N VAL A 340 -11.32 -22.82 7.66
CA VAL A 340 -10.18 -21.95 7.94
C VAL A 340 -9.07 -22.32 6.97
N SER A 341 -8.28 -21.34 6.52
CA SER A 341 -7.12 -21.61 5.67
C SER A 341 -5.84 -21.01 6.25
N ILE A 342 -4.73 -21.72 6.14
CA ILE A 342 -3.40 -21.28 6.57
C ILE A 342 -2.55 -20.96 5.34
N LEU A 343 -1.85 -19.84 5.42
CA LEU A 343 -0.78 -19.41 4.52
C LEU A 343 0.54 -19.40 5.29
N SER A 344 1.63 -19.76 4.64
CA SER A 344 2.96 -19.86 5.21
C SER A 344 3.96 -19.14 4.31
N PHE A 345 4.64 -18.14 4.87
CA PHE A 345 5.65 -17.36 4.17
C PHE A 345 7.00 -17.52 4.87
N ASN A 346 8.03 -17.93 4.15
CA ASN A 346 9.39 -17.91 4.67
C ASN A 346 9.96 -16.49 4.55
N THR A 347 9.90 -15.74 5.64
CA THR A 347 10.34 -14.34 5.72
C THR A 347 11.78 -14.18 6.21
N ALA A 348 12.54 -15.29 6.32
CA ALA A 348 13.93 -15.31 6.83
C ALA A 348 14.94 -14.54 5.96
N SER A 349 14.59 -14.17 4.73
CA SER A 349 15.46 -13.36 3.87
C SER A 349 15.35 -11.86 4.14
N LEU A 350 14.50 -11.42 5.09
CA LEU A 350 14.54 -10.05 5.58
C LEU A 350 15.78 -9.87 6.45
N PRO A 351 16.52 -8.75 6.33
CA PRO A 351 17.58 -8.43 7.28
C PRO A 351 17.06 -8.37 8.71
N ASP A 352 17.85 -8.86 9.68
CA ASP A 352 17.44 -8.92 11.09
C ASP A 352 17.08 -7.54 11.67
N ASN A 353 17.81 -6.50 11.25
CA ASN A 353 17.60 -5.11 11.65
C ASN A 353 16.65 -4.34 10.71
N ALA A 354 15.97 -5.00 9.77
CA ALA A 354 15.05 -4.35 8.84
C ALA A 354 13.88 -3.67 9.57
N VAL A 355 13.65 -2.41 9.22
CA VAL A 355 12.45 -1.67 9.59
C VAL A 355 11.42 -1.84 8.49
N ILE A 356 10.35 -2.59 8.79
CA ILE A 356 9.23 -2.78 7.87
C ILE A 356 8.34 -1.55 7.95
N VAL A 357 8.00 -0.99 6.78
CA VAL A 357 7.16 0.21 6.66
C VAL A 357 5.83 -0.08 5.96
N SER A 358 5.69 -1.23 5.30
CA SER A 358 4.44 -1.68 4.71
C SER A 358 4.45 -3.20 4.56
N ALA A 359 3.30 -3.84 4.77
CA ALA A 359 3.08 -5.24 4.43
C ALA A 359 1.66 -5.44 3.86
N LEU A 360 1.56 -6.19 2.77
CA LEU A 360 0.33 -6.42 2.02
C LEU A 360 0.19 -7.91 1.69
N VAL A 361 -0.92 -8.53 2.08
CA VAL A 361 -1.24 -9.91 1.68
C VAL A 361 -2.14 -9.89 0.46
N LYS A 362 -1.83 -10.73 -0.53
CA LYS A 362 -2.57 -10.86 -1.78
C LYS A 362 -3.05 -12.29 -1.96
N VAL A 363 -4.34 -12.48 -2.22
CA VAL A 363 -4.95 -13.78 -2.53
C VAL A 363 -5.82 -13.66 -3.78
N LYS A 364 -5.83 -14.68 -4.65
CA LYS A 364 -6.58 -14.63 -5.92
C LYS A 364 -7.86 -15.45 -5.81
N LEU A 365 -9.01 -14.85 -6.10
CA LEU A 365 -10.31 -15.52 -6.19
C LEU A 365 -10.29 -16.61 -7.24
N SER A 366 -10.99 -17.70 -6.96
CA SER A 366 -11.13 -18.87 -7.83
C SER A 366 -12.60 -19.17 -8.14
N SER A 367 -13.39 -19.57 -7.14
CA SER A 367 -14.77 -19.96 -7.33
C SER A 367 -15.65 -19.62 -6.14
N LEU A 368 -16.96 -19.69 -6.38
CA LEU A 368 -18.03 -19.51 -5.40
C LEU A 368 -18.87 -20.78 -5.40
N ALA A 369 -19.15 -21.33 -4.21
CA ALA A 369 -20.21 -22.32 -3.99
C ALA A 369 -21.28 -21.71 -3.08
N GLY A 370 -22.55 -21.92 -3.42
CA GLY A 370 -23.68 -21.46 -2.62
C GLY A 370 -23.86 -19.94 -2.56
N GLN A 371 -24.22 -19.41 -1.38
CA GLN A 371 -24.28 -17.98 -1.12
C GLN A 371 -22.89 -17.35 -1.01
N ASN A 372 -22.83 -16.02 -1.03
CA ASN A 372 -21.58 -15.32 -0.82
C ASN A 372 -21.31 -15.11 0.67
N PRO A 373 -20.25 -15.68 1.27
CA PRO A 373 -19.88 -15.33 2.64
C PRO A 373 -19.73 -13.83 2.90
N TYR A 374 -19.36 -13.02 1.90
CA TYR A 374 -19.33 -11.56 2.07
C TYR A 374 -20.71 -10.90 2.24
N THR A 375 -21.82 -11.59 1.96
CA THR A 375 -23.19 -11.04 2.14
C THR A 375 -23.76 -11.31 3.52
N TRP A 376 -23.29 -12.33 4.22
CA TRP A 376 -23.74 -12.65 5.57
C TRP A 376 -22.65 -12.48 6.63
N SER A 377 -21.36 -12.54 6.28
CA SER A 377 -20.23 -12.25 7.18
C SER A 377 -19.79 -10.79 7.08
N THR A 378 -19.34 -10.20 8.19
CA THR A 378 -18.90 -8.79 8.21
C THR A 378 -17.61 -8.56 7.41
N GLY A 379 -16.80 -9.60 7.19
CA GLY A 379 -15.63 -9.56 6.31
C GLY A 379 -14.73 -10.80 6.40
N LEU A 380 -13.71 -10.82 5.54
CA LEU A 380 -12.63 -11.80 5.56
C LEU A 380 -11.47 -11.25 6.42
N LEU A 381 -11.10 -12.00 7.45
CA LEU A 381 -10.10 -11.64 8.45
C LEU A 381 -8.76 -12.33 8.18
N LEU A 382 -7.69 -11.72 8.69
CA LEU A 382 -6.32 -12.23 8.66
C LEU A 382 -5.75 -12.22 10.09
N ASP A 383 -5.48 -13.39 10.65
CA ASP A 383 -4.70 -13.52 11.88
C ASP A 383 -3.23 -13.81 11.54
N ILE A 384 -2.29 -13.28 12.32
CA ILE A 384 -0.84 -13.42 12.05
C ILE A 384 -0.17 -14.21 13.18
N ARG A 385 0.69 -15.15 12.81
CA ARG A 385 1.54 -15.92 13.73
C ARG A 385 3.00 -15.73 13.36
N LYS A 386 3.77 -15.23 14.33
CA LYS A 386 5.22 -15.21 14.26
C LYS A 386 5.74 -16.63 14.51
N GLY A 387 6.22 -17.29 13.45
CA GLY A 387 6.50 -18.72 13.44
C GLY A 387 5.32 -19.52 12.89
N ALA A 388 5.17 -20.75 13.37
CA ALA A 388 4.08 -21.62 12.96
C ALA A 388 2.91 -21.59 13.96
N PHE A 389 1.70 -21.76 13.44
CA PHE A 389 0.56 -22.19 14.24
C PHE A 389 0.85 -23.59 14.80
N ASN A 390 0.31 -23.85 15.99
CA ASN A 390 0.54 -25.08 16.77
C ASN A 390 2.02 -25.51 17.01
N GLY A 391 3.01 -24.68 16.66
CA GLY A 391 4.43 -24.99 16.83
C GLY A 391 5.04 -25.90 15.75
N ASN A 392 4.27 -26.37 14.76
CA ASN A 392 4.75 -27.16 13.64
C ASN A 392 4.51 -26.43 12.32
N ALA A 393 5.53 -26.35 11.46
CA ALA A 393 5.41 -25.67 10.17
C ALA A 393 4.48 -26.38 9.18
N ALA A 394 4.31 -27.70 9.32
CA ALA A 394 3.37 -28.45 8.50
C ALA A 394 1.92 -28.14 8.91
N LEU A 395 1.00 -28.17 7.95
CA LEU A 395 -0.41 -27.95 8.22
C LEU A 395 -0.99 -29.07 9.08
N GLU A 396 -1.53 -28.71 10.25
CA GLU A 396 -2.11 -29.62 11.22
C GLU A 396 -3.54 -29.20 11.58
N ALA A 397 -4.38 -30.16 11.97
CA ALA A 397 -5.76 -29.86 12.40
C ALA A 397 -5.78 -28.85 13.56
N ALA A 398 -4.77 -28.91 14.44
CA ALA A 398 -4.67 -28.04 15.60
C ALA A 398 -4.34 -26.57 15.26
N ASP A 399 -3.88 -26.27 14.05
CA ASP A 399 -3.66 -24.88 13.60
C ASP A 399 -4.96 -24.07 13.58
N PHE A 400 -6.09 -24.75 13.38
CA PHE A 400 -7.42 -24.16 13.37
C PHE A 400 -7.67 -23.33 14.63
N GLN A 401 -7.47 -23.93 15.82
CA GLN A 401 -7.72 -23.29 17.12
C GLN A 401 -6.48 -22.66 17.75
N ALA A 402 -5.30 -22.83 17.15
CA ALA A 402 -4.07 -22.28 17.71
C ALA A 402 -4.14 -20.75 17.82
N ALA A 403 -3.65 -20.20 18.94
CA ALA A 403 -3.65 -18.77 19.15
C ALA A 403 -2.65 -18.05 18.21
N PRO A 404 -3.07 -16.99 17.48
CA PRO A 404 -2.15 -16.16 16.71
C PRO A 404 -1.26 -15.31 17.64
N THR A 405 -0.21 -14.72 17.07
CA THR A 405 0.56 -13.67 17.74
C THR A 405 -0.26 -12.39 17.84
N SER A 406 -1.01 -12.09 16.78
CA SER A 406 -1.91 -10.95 16.71
C SER A 406 -3.22 -11.36 16.03
N TYR A 407 -4.32 -11.03 16.69
CA TYR A 407 -5.67 -11.23 16.16
C TYR A 407 -6.03 -10.09 15.23
N SER A 408 -6.52 -10.43 14.04
CA SER A 408 -7.25 -9.57 13.10
C SER A 408 -6.97 -8.05 13.19
N LEU A 409 -5.88 -7.59 12.57
CA LEU A 409 -5.65 -6.15 12.29
C LEU A 409 -5.79 -5.79 10.80
N ALA A 410 -5.90 -6.79 9.93
CA ALA A 410 -5.99 -6.60 8.49
C ALA A 410 -7.29 -7.20 7.93
N TRP A 411 -8.00 -6.38 7.16
CA TRP A 411 -9.22 -6.77 6.46
C TRP A 411 -8.92 -6.82 4.97
N PHE A 412 -9.35 -7.88 4.30
CA PHE A 412 -9.28 -7.90 2.84
C PHE A 412 -10.26 -6.89 2.26
N ASN A 413 -9.76 -6.07 1.32
CA ASN A 413 -10.62 -5.21 0.51
C ASN A 413 -11.72 -6.06 -0.12
N LYS A 414 -12.98 -5.58 -0.08
CA LYS A 414 -14.12 -6.28 -0.70
C LYS A 414 -14.09 -6.22 -2.23
N ILE A 415 -13.30 -5.30 -2.80
CA ILE A 415 -13.18 -5.09 -4.24
C ILE A 415 -11.95 -5.85 -4.75
N SER A 416 -12.18 -6.78 -5.68
CA SER A 416 -11.10 -7.52 -6.34
C SER A 416 -10.60 -6.85 -7.60
N MET A 417 -9.31 -7.03 -7.88
CA MET A 417 -8.60 -6.47 -9.01
C MET A 417 -7.92 -7.58 -9.79
N GLN A 418 -8.33 -7.85 -11.03
CA GLN A 418 -7.90 -9.07 -11.74
C GLN A 418 -8.07 -10.33 -10.87
N ASN A 419 -9.19 -10.39 -10.14
CA ASN A 419 -9.53 -11.40 -9.14
C ASN A 419 -8.60 -11.43 -7.92
N TRP A 420 -7.66 -10.52 -7.74
CA TRP A 420 -6.87 -10.41 -6.51
C TRP A 420 -7.59 -9.58 -5.45
N LEU A 421 -7.66 -10.12 -4.24
CA LEU A 421 -7.97 -9.36 -3.03
C LEU A 421 -6.66 -9.03 -2.32
N ASN A 422 -6.60 -7.81 -1.80
CA ASN A 422 -5.44 -7.29 -1.07
C ASN A 422 -5.87 -6.95 0.37
N ALA A 423 -5.05 -7.33 1.34
CA ALA A 423 -5.21 -6.98 2.75
C ALA A 423 -3.94 -6.25 3.23
N PRO A 424 -3.97 -4.90 3.31
CA PRO A 424 -2.90 -4.18 3.97
C PRO A 424 -2.88 -4.56 5.45
N ILE A 425 -1.70 -4.84 5.97
CA ILE A 425 -1.48 -5.10 7.39
C ILE A 425 -1.25 -3.75 8.06
N TYR A 426 -2.21 -3.34 8.88
CA TYR A 426 -2.12 -2.11 9.65
C TYR A 426 -1.44 -2.34 10.99
N SER A 427 -0.78 -1.30 11.47
CA SER A 427 0.02 -1.36 12.70
C SER A 427 -0.81 -1.22 13.99
N ALA A 428 -2.10 -0.89 13.86
CA ALA A 428 -3.01 -0.62 14.99
C ALA A 428 -3.34 -1.88 15.82
N GLY A 429 -2.51 -2.16 16.83
CA GLY A 429 -2.68 -3.26 17.80
C GLY A 429 -1.40 -4.05 18.07
N GLY A 430 -0.37 -3.88 17.23
CA GLY A 430 0.94 -4.52 17.37
C GLY A 430 2.07 -3.49 17.21
N SER A 431 2.47 -2.83 18.30
CA SER A 431 3.66 -1.98 18.48
C SER A 431 4.13 -0.98 17.39
N GLY A 432 3.42 -0.78 16.27
CA GLY A 432 3.84 0.12 15.19
C GLY A 432 4.91 -0.45 14.23
N ASN A 433 5.49 -1.62 14.51
CA ASN A 433 6.79 -2.03 13.89
C ASN A 433 6.75 -3.36 13.13
N PHE A 434 5.55 -3.90 12.86
CA PHE A 434 5.35 -5.22 12.27
C PHE A 434 6.09 -6.33 13.04
N SER A 435 6.00 -6.31 14.38
CA SER A 435 6.65 -7.27 15.29
C SER A 435 6.25 -8.73 15.03
N ASP A 436 5.06 -8.89 14.45
CA ASP A 436 4.39 -10.16 14.21
C ASP A 436 4.91 -10.85 12.94
N ILE A 437 5.62 -10.11 12.09
CA ILE A 437 6.37 -10.67 10.96
C ILE A 437 7.70 -11.22 11.48
N ASN A 438 7.94 -12.51 11.25
CA ASN A 438 9.13 -13.22 11.70
C ASN A 438 10.31 -13.00 10.75
N ARG A 439 11.12 -11.98 11.01
CA ARG A 439 12.33 -11.67 10.23
C ARG A 439 13.35 -12.84 10.19
N ALA A 440 13.32 -13.74 11.17
CA ALA A 440 14.26 -14.85 11.28
C ALA A 440 13.70 -16.20 10.77
N GLY A 441 12.49 -16.24 10.19
CA GLY A 441 11.87 -17.52 9.87
C GLY A 441 10.49 -17.42 9.24
N LEU A 442 9.64 -18.40 9.55
CA LEU A 442 8.28 -18.48 9.04
C LEU A 442 7.38 -17.41 9.66
N THR A 443 6.57 -16.79 8.82
CA THR A 443 5.38 -16.04 9.21
C THR A 443 4.18 -16.80 8.64
N GLN A 444 3.38 -17.43 9.51
CA GLN A 444 2.12 -18.02 9.10
C GLN A 444 0.96 -17.06 9.32
N MET A 445 -0.06 -17.19 8.48
CA MET A 445 -1.26 -16.37 8.52
C MET A 445 -2.49 -17.23 8.36
N ARG A 446 -3.54 -16.92 9.12
CA ARG A 446 -4.82 -17.64 9.08
C ARG A 446 -5.89 -16.75 8.46
N LEU A 447 -6.54 -17.27 7.43
CA LEU A 447 -7.70 -16.67 6.77
C LEU A 447 -8.98 -17.30 7.32
N ARG A 448 -9.97 -16.47 7.64
CA ARG A 448 -11.30 -16.91 8.07
C ARG A 448 -12.34 -15.81 7.90
N PHE A 449 -13.59 -16.16 7.66
CA PHE A 449 -14.68 -15.19 7.75
C PHE A 449 -14.96 -14.84 9.22
N ALA A 450 -15.41 -13.60 9.46
CA ALA A 450 -15.70 -13.12 10.82
C ALA A 450 -16.87 -13.87 11.46
N MET A 451 -17.91 -14.16 10.66
CA MET A 451 -18.93 -15.16 10.98
C MET A 451 -18.55 -16.50 10.35
N GLU A 452 -18.79 -17.57 11.10
CA GLU A 452 -18.34 -18.93 10.80
C GLU A 452 -19.24 -19.64 9.78
N SER A 453 -20.56 -19.43 9.88
CA SER A 453 -21.60 -20.01 9.01
C SER A 453 -22.84 -19.12 8.97
N ASN A 454 -23.73 -19.33 7.99
CA ASN A 454 -25.08 -18.78 7.97
C ASN A 454 -26.17 -19.79 8.40
N ASP A 455 -25.77 -20.96 8.88
CA ASP A 455 -26.61 -22.03 9.41
C ASP A 455 -27.74 -22.52 8.47
N ASN A 456 -27.51 -22.51 7.15
CA ASN A 456 -28.55 -22.88 6.17
C ASN A 456 -28.51 -24.33 5.69
N ASN A 457 -27.61 -25.16 6.23
CA ASN A 457 -27.40 -26.56 5.83
C ASN A 457 -27.01 -26.74 4.36
N ALA A 458 -26.32 -25.75 3.79
CA ALA A 458 -25.74 -25.78 2.46
C ALA A 458 -24.29 -25.29 2.50
N ALA A 459 -23.47 -25.71 1.54
CA ALA A 459 -22.08 -25.28 1.48
C ALA A 459 -21.98 -23.89 0.85
N ASP A 460 -21.63 -22.88 1.66
CA ASP A 460 -21.46 -21.50 1.23
C ASP A 460 -20.01 -21.05 1.44
N TYR A 461 -19.20 -21.12 0.38
CA TYR A 461 -17.79 -20.74 0.46
C TYR A 461 -17.27 -19.90 -0.72
N ARG A 462 -16.27 -19.07 -0.43
CA ARG A 462 -15.34 -18.51 -1.44
C ARG A 462 -14.07 -19.34 -1.48
N ALA A 463 -13.68 -19.73 -2.68
CA ALA A 463 -12.43 -20.38 -2.94
C ALA A 463 -11.40 -19.37 -3.47
N PHE A 464 -10.18 -19.45 -2.95
CA PHE A 464 -9.02 -18.69 -3.40
C PHE A 464 -7.95 -19.65 -3.88
N LEU A 465 -7.11 -19.25 -4.83
CA LEU A 465 -6.01 -20.09 -5.28
C LEU A 465 -4.97 -20.26 -4.17
N SER A 466 -4.51 -21.50 -3.97
CA SER A 466 -3.51 -21.84 -2.95
C SER A 466 -2.08 -21.75 -3.48
N GLY A 467 -1.11 -22.00 -2.59
CA GLY A 467 0.31 -22.15 -2.95
C GLY A 467 0.60 -23.29 -3.94
N ASN A 468 -0.37 -24.18 -4.19
CA ASN A 468 -0.28 -25.28 -5.17
C ASN A 468 -0.58 -24.86 -6.62
N THR A 469 -0.63 -23.55 -6.89
CA THR A 469 -0.95 -22.99 -8.21
C THR A 469 0.13 -22.04 -8.71
N ALA A 470 0.02 -21.59 -9.97
CA ALA A 470 0.92 -20.57 -10.52
C ALA A 470 0.68 -19.17 -9.88
N PHE A 471 -0.54 -18.91 -9.41
CA PHE A 471 -0.94 -17.65 -8.78
C PHE A 471 -0.99 -17.79 -7.26
N LYS A 472 0.16 -18.14 -6.67
CA LYS A 472 0.29 -18.33 -5.22
C LYS A 472 -0.10 -17.06 -4.46
N PRO A 473 -0.68 -17.18 -3.27
CA PRO A 473 -0.76 -16.08 -2.32
C PRO A 473 0.61 -15.42 -2.10
N VAL A 474 0.60 -14.11 -1.85
CA VAL A 474 1.82 -13.30 -1.72
C VAL A 474 1.74 -12.43 -0.47
N LEU A 475 2.85 -12.35 0.25
CA LEU A 475 3.13 -11.31 1.23
C LEU A 475 4.16 -10.34 0.62
N TRP A 476 3.72 -9.13 0.30
CA TRP A 476 4.55 -8.06 -0.26
C TRP A 476 4.94 -7.10 0.85
N ILE A 477 6.24 -6.88 1.05
CA ILE A 477 6.79 -6.06 2.14
C ILE A 477 7.64 -4.95 1.56
N THR A 478 7.47 -3.74 2.10
CA THR A 478 8.42 -2.64 1.93
C THR A 478 9.18 -2.44 3.24
N TYR A 479 10.50 -2.37 3.19
CA TYR A 479 11.37 -2.22 4.36
C TYR A 479 12.61 -1.39 4.03
N TYR A 480 13.31 -0.88 5.04
CA TYR A 480 14.66 -0.34 4.89
C TYR A 480 15.58 -0.89 5.99
N VAL A 481 16.88 -0.69 5.84
CA VAL A 481 17.90 -1.11 6.81
C VAL A 481 18.55 0.15 7.40
N PRO A 482 18.38 0.43 8.71
CA PRO A 482 18.94 1.62 9.37
C PRO A 482 20.46 1.62 9.51
#